data_AF-A0A660XEA0-F1
#
_entry.id   AF-A0A660XEA0-F1
#
_cell.length_a   1.000
_cell.length_b   1.000
_cell.length_c   1.000
_cell.angle_alpha   90.00
_cell.angle_beta   90.00
_cell.angle_gamma   90.00
#
_symmetry.space_group_name_H-M   'P 1'
#
loop_
_entity.id
_entity.type
_entity.pdbx_description
1 polymer ?
#
loop_
_entity_poly.entity_id
_entity_poly.type
_entity_poly.pdbx_seq_one_letter_code
_entity_poly.pdbx_strand_id
1 'polypeptide(L)'
;MKGYKFSILDRVIVFFFLLCLIPSGLLSQMTARGLGMGGAYTALARGVHAPIWNPANLGLPDNPKFSMTFFSIETGVWNNSLNKGMYDKYFVNGTKDQDGNIVWEQQDVEDILNHIPDDGLGLNAEVFVRTLCFSAGRFALSFGANVGSFVQLDKTLFELPLAGNELNKKYTLNN
;
A
#
# COMPACT_ATOMS: atom_id res chain seq x y z
N MET A 1 30.19 11.59 -42.42
CA MET A 1 29.48 11.73 -41.14
C MET A 1 30.49 11.54 -40.00
N LYS A 2 30.66 12.52 -39.11
CA LYS A 2 31.55 12.39 -37.94
C LYS A 2 30.84 11.51 -36.90
N GLY A 3 31.36 10.32 -36.66
CA GLY A 3 30.89 9.44 -35.59
C GLY A 3 31.34 9.99 -34.24
N TYR A 4 30.39 10.27 -33.34
CA TYR A 4 30.70 10.64 -31.96
C TYR A 4 31.28 9.42 -31.24
N LYS A 5 32.47 9.56 -30.64
CA LYS A 5 33.08 8.52 -29.79
C LYS A 5 32.80 8.87 -28.33
N PHE A 6 31.93 8.10 -27.68
CA PHE A 6 31.67 8.23 -26.24
C PHE A 6 32.74 7.48 -25.43
N SER A 7 33.40 8.19 -24.51
CA SER A 7 34.37 7.62 -23.58
C SER A 7 33.70 6.78 -22.49
N ILE A 8 34.48 5.99 -21.75
CA ILE A 8 33.97 5.22 -20.60
C ILE A 8 33.36 6.16 -19.55
N LEU A 9 33.96 7.34 -19.34
CA LEU A 9 33.47 8.34 -18.40
C LEU A 9 32.09 8.88 -18.82
N ASP A 10 31.90 9.15 -20.11
CA ASP A 10 30.60 9.61 -20.64
C ASP A 10 29.51 8.56 -20.43
N ARG A 11 29.85 7.28 -20.60
CA ARG A 11 28.91 6.17 -20.35
C ARG A 11 28.54 6.04 -18.88
N VAL A 12 29.50 6.24 -17.98
CA VAL A 12 29.25 6.22 -16.52
C VAL A 12 28.36 7.39 -16.12
N ILE A 13 28.61 8.60 -16.64
CA ILE A 13 27.79 9.79 -16.37
C ILE A 13 26.38 9.58 -16.91
N VAL A 14 26.22 9.11 -18.14
CA VAL A 14 24.90 8.82 -18.73
C VAL A 14 24.18 7.73 -17.94
N PHE A 15 24.88 6.69 -17.48
CA PHE A 15 24.31 5.63 -16.64
C PHE A 15 23.80 6.18 -15.30
N PHE A 16 24.58 7.02 -14.61
CA PHE A 16 24.14 7.70 -13.39
C PHE A 16 22.96 8.66 -13.65
N PHE A 17 22.98 9.39 -14.76
CA PHE A 17 21.92 10.32 -15.13
C PHE A 17 20.60 9.60 -15.47
N LEU A 18 20.69 8.43 -16.13
CA LEU A 18 19.54 7.57 -16.42
C LEU A 18 18.98 6.91 -15.15
N LEU A 19 19.83 6.56 -14.17
CA LEU A 19 19.40 6.09 -12.84
C LEU A 19 18.60 7.14 -12.07
N CYS A 20 18.88 8.43 -12.26
CA CYS A 20 18.13 9.53 -11.64
C CYS A 20 16.75 9.80 -12.31
N LEU A 21 16.49 9.24 -13.49
CA LEU A 21 15.27 9.47 -14.27
C LEU A 21 14.17 8.43 -14.02
N ILE A 22 14.37 7.47 -13.11
CA ILE A 22 13.31 6.52 -12.73
C ILE A 22 12.20 7.33 -12.04
N PRO A 23 11.01 7.47 -12.64
CA PRO A 23 9.90 8.09 -11.95
C PRO A 23 9.54 7.15 -10.81
N SER A 24 9.81 7.54 -9.57
CA SER A 24 9.03 6.98 -8.47
C SER A 24 7.60 7.39 -8.76
N GLY A 25 6.73 6.43 -9.06
CA GLY A 25 5.29 6.69 -9.07
C GLY A 25 4.92 7.44 -7.79
N LEU A 26 3.84 8.23 -7.83
CA LEU A 26 3.18 8.75 -6.64
C LEU A 26 2.67 7.56 -5.81
N LEU A 27 3.61 6.88 -5.14
CA LEU A 27 3.35 5.88 -4.13
C LEU A 27 3.06 6.69 -2.88
N SER A 28 1.86 6.51 -2.32
CA SER A 28 1.47 7.14 -1.07
C SER A 28 2.41 6.64 0.01
N GLN A 29 3.50 7.37 0.25
CA GLN A 29 4.48 6.89 1.20
C GLN A 29 3.92 6.97 2.59
N MET A 30 3.70 5.80 3.15
CA MET A 30 3.00 5.67 4.40
C MET A 30 3.92 6.16 5.50
N THR A 31 3.60 7.33 6.07
CA THR A 31 4.01 7.66 7.43
C THR A 31 2.88 7.17 8.34
N ALA A 32 3.14 6.88 9.61
CA ALA A 32 2.07 6.50 10.54
C ALA A 32 0.90 7.51 10.51
N ARG A 33 1.20 8.81 10.37
CA ARG A 33 0.18 9.85 10.20
C ARG A 33 -0.57 9.74 8.87
N GLY A 34 0.14 9.57 7.76
CA GLY A 34 -0.49 9.40 6.46
C GLY A 34 -1.36 8.16 6.36
N LEU A 35 -0.95 7.06 6.99
CA LEU A 35 -1.75 5.84 7.15
C LEU A 35 -3.05 6.11 7.91
N GLY A 36 -2.96 6.79 9.06
CA GLY A 36 -4.13 7.17 9.84
C GLY A 36 -5.12 8.08 9.09
N MET A 37 -4.68 8.73 8.01
CA MET A 37 -5.51 9.55 7.13
C MET A 37 -5.88 8.85 5.81
N GLY A 38 -5.69 7.54 5.71
CA GLY A 38 -6.01 6.78 4.50
C GLY A 38 -5.25 7.26 3.26
N GLY A 39 -4.02 7.73 3.43
CA GLY A 39 -3.20 8.28 2.34
C GLY A 39 -3.42 9.78 2.06
N ALA A 40 -4.32 10.46 2.76
CA ALA A 40 -4.58 11.89 2.56
C ALA A 40 -3.62 12.80 3.36
N TYR A 41 -2.30 12.73 3.10
CA TYR A 41 -1.29 13.50 3.87
C TYR A 41 -0.58 14.62 3.11
N THR A 42 -0.77 14.73 1.79
CA THR A 42 -0.02 15.63 0.91
C THR A 42 0.06 17.08 1.39
N ALA A 43 -1.06 17.65 1.86
CA ALA A 43 -1.10 19.04 2.32
C ALA A 43 -0.49 19.25 3.72
N LEU A 44 -0.49 18.22 4.56
CA LEU A 44 -0.06 18.30 5.96
C LEU A 44 1.38 17.83 6.19
N ALA A 45 2.01 17.18 5.21
CA ALA A 45 3.39 16.72 5.34
C ALA A 45 4.36 17.87 5.60
N ARG A 46 5.26 17.73 6.59
CA ARG A 46 6.27 18.72 6.99
C ARG A 46 7.60 18.04 7.28
N GLY A 47 8.67 18.84 7.30
CA GLY A 47 10.01 18.40 7.67
C GLY A 47 10.48 17.20 6.83
N VAL A 48 11.01 16.17 7.49
CA VAL A 48 11.46 14.92 6.87
C VAL A 48 10.40 14.18 6.03
N HIS A 49 9.11 14.45 6.25
CA HIS A 49 8.04 13.81 5.49
C HIS A 49 7.66 14.60 4.23
N ALA A 50 8.02 15.88 4.13
CA ALA A 50 7.64 16.73 3.01
C ALA A 50 8.21 16.30 1.65
N PRO A 51 9.49 15.90 1.50
CA PRO A 51 10.09 15.63 0.17
C PRO A 51 9.36 14.59 -0.66
N ILE A 52 8.71 13.68 0.03
CA ILE A 52 8.08 12.50 -0.51
C ILE A 52 6.61 12.74 -0.84
N TRP A 53 5.95 13.59 -0.05
CA TRP A 53 4.53 13.91 -0.19
C TRP A 53 4.32 15.14 -1.06
N ASN A 54 4.98 16.24 -0.69
CA ASN A 54 4.99 17.49 -1.43
C ASN A 54 6.21 18.33 -0.97
N PRO A 55 7.31 18.38 -1.74
CA PRO A 55 8.49 19.16 -1.40
C PRO A 55 8.22 20.65 -1.14
N ALA A 56 7.18 21.22 -1.76
CA ALA A 56 6.82 22.62 -1.55
C ALA A 56 6.43 22.91 -0.08
N ASN A 57 6.00 21.90 0.67
CA ASN A 57 5.66 22.06 2.08
C ASN A 57 6.86 22.42 2.96
N LEU A 58 8.11 22.19 2.51
CA LEU A 58 9.30 22.67 3.21
C LEU A 58 9.38 24.20 3.29
N GLY A 59 8.66 24.90 2.40
CA GLY A 59 8.58 26.36 2.37
C GLY A 59 7.48 26.95 3.25
N LEU A 60 6.61 26.13 3.85
CA LEU A 60 5.47 26.60 4.63
C LEU A 60 5.92 27.17 5.99
N PRO A 61 5.18 28.16 6.53
CA PRO A 61 5.59 28.88 7.74
C PRO A 61 5.63 27.99 9.00
N ASP A 62 4.85 26.92 9.02
CA ASP A 62 4.79 25.92 10.09
C ASP A 62 5.78 24.75 9.88
N ASN A 63 6.64 24.81 8.85
CA ASN A 63 7.67 23.79 8.64
C ASN A 63 8.74 23.87 9.75
N PRO A 64 9.06 22.76 10.44
CA PRO A 64 10.07 22.76 11.49
C PRO A 64 11.45 23.14 10.94
N LYS A 65 12.21 23.91 11.73
CA LYS A 65 13.60 24.30 11.39
C LYS A 65 14.51 23.10 11.18
N PHE A 66 14.30 22.04 11.96
CA PHE A 66 15.01 20.78 11.84
C PHE A 66 14.07 19.62 12.19
N SER A 67 14.18 18.52 11.45
CA SER A 67 13.54 17.25 11.81
C SER A 67 14.38 16.09 11.30
N MET A 68 14.26 14.93 11.95
CA MET A 68 15.05 13.75 11.62
C MET A 68 14.23 12.48 11.83
N THR A 69 14.46 11.49 10.98
CA THR A 69 14.04 10.10 11.18
C THR A 69 15.27 9.23 11.00
N PHE A 70 15.78 8.68 12.10
CA PHE A 70 16.94 7.77 12.06
C PHE A 70 16.61 6.47 11.37
N PHE A 71 15.45 5.90 11.71
CA PHE A 71 14.95 4.66 11.15
C PHE A 71 13.43 4.63 11.29
N SER A 72 12.73 4.17 10.26
CA SER A 72 11.31 3.84 10.35
C SER A 72 10.96 2.71 9.38
N ILE A 73 10.00 1.89 9.79
CA ILE A 73 9.36 0.90 8.93
C ILE A 73 7.87 1.21 8.95
N GLU A 74 7.28 1.33 7.77
CA GLU A 74 5.85 1.48 7.62
C GLU A 74 5.30 0.41 6.70
N THR A 75 4.18 -0.18 7.10
CA THR A 75 3.52 -1.20 6.31
C THR A 75 2.05 -0.85 6.18
N GLY A 76 1.42 -1.33 5.12
CA GLY A 76 -0.03 -1.25 5.01
C GLY A 76 -0.55 -2.22 3.99
N VAL A 77 -1.78 -2.63 4.23
CA VAL A 77 -2.49 -3.63 3.46
C VAL A 77 -3.91 -3.12 3.23
N TRP A 78 -4.37 -3.18 1.99
CA TRP A 78 -5.74 -2.84 1.63
C TRP A 78 -6.26 -3.79 0.58
N ASN A 79 -7.58 -3.88 0.51
CA ASN A 79 -8.25 -4.73 -0.44
C ASN A 79 -9.54 -4.05 -0.94
N ASN A 80 -10.09 -4.54 -2.04
CA ASN A 80 -11.27 -3.98 -2.68
C ASN A 80 -12.62 -4.46 -2.10
N SER A 81 -12.63 -5.46 -1.21
CA SER A 81 -13.84 -6.22 -0.85
C SER A 81 -14.18 -6.14 0.65
N LEU A 82 -13.25 -6.54 1.50
CA LEU A 82 -13.38 -6.66 2.95
C LEU A 82 -13.09 -5.35 3.66
N ASN A 83 -13.94 -5.01 4.63
CA ASN A 83 -13.78 -3.83 5.48
C ASN A 83 -14.16 -4.13 6.95
N LYS A 84 -13.87 -3.18 7.85
CA LYS A 84 -14.14 -3.33 9.28
C LYS A 84 -15.63 -3.57 9.58
N GLY A 85 -16.54 -2.94 8.84
CA GLY A 85 -17.98 -3.11 9.04
C GLY A 85 -18.43 -4.55 8.81
N MET A 86 -17.88 -5.22 7.79
CA MET A 86 -18.11 -6.65 7.57
C MET A 86 -17.56 -7.50 8.72
N TYR A 87 -16.33 -7.21 9.17
CA TYR A 87 -15.74 -7.91 10.31
C TYR A 87 -16.63 -7.78 11.56
N ASP A 88 -17.05 -6.56 11.89
CA ASP A 88 -17.91 -6.32 13.04
C ASP A 88 -19.27 -7.04 12.90
N LYS A 89 -19.86 -7.07 11.69
CA LYS A 89 -21.14 -7.74 11.42
C LYS A 89 -21.03 -9.25 11.58
N TYR A 90 -20.04 -9.89 10.96
CA TYR A 90 -20.00 -11.35 10.84
C TYR A 90 -19.14 -12.03 11.91
N PHE A 91 -18.17 -11.34 12.52
CA PHE A 91 -17.19 -11.95 13.44
C PHE A 91 -17.23 -11.40 14.87
N VAL A 92 -17.99 -10.32 15.12
CA VAL A 92 -18.11 -9.74 16.47
C VAL A 92 -19.56 -9.73 16.93
N ASN A 93 -20.46 -9.22 16.08
CA ASN A 93 -21.88 -9.05 16.38
C ASN A 93 -22.77 -10.05 15.62
N GLY A 94 -22.18 -11.09 15.03
CA GLY A 94 -22.89 -12.09 14.25
C GLY A 94 -23.91 -12.87 15.07
N THR A 95 -24.75 -13.63 14.38
CA THR A 95 -25.71 -14.55 14.99
C THR A 95 -24.99 -15.52 15.92
N LYS A 96 -25.57 -15.76 17.10
CA LYS A 96 -25.00 -16.65 18.11
C LYS A 96 -25.86 -17.87 18.32
N ASP A 97 -25.20 -19.01 18.52
CA ASP A 97 -25.87 -20.24 18.97
C ASP A 97 -26.28 -20.16 20.45
N GLN A 98 -26.86 -21.24 20.95
CA GLN A 98 -27.31 -21.36 22.35
C GLN A 98 -26.15 -21.31 23.35
N ASP A 99 -24.94 -21.65 22.90
CA ASP A 99 -23.71 -21.64 23.69
C ASP A 99 -22.97 -20.30 23.60
N GLY A 100 -23.49 -19.35 22.80
CA GLY A 100 -22.95 -18.01 22.62
C GLY A 100 -21.83 -17.90 21.57
N ASN A 101 -21.57 -18.95 20.80
CA ASN A 101 -20.60 -18.94 19.70
C ASN A 101 -21.20 -18.27 18.48
N ILE A 102 -20.38 -17.54 17.72
CA ILE A 102 -20.80 -16.97 16.45
C ILE A 102 -20.97 -18.10 15.44
N VAL A 103 -22.12 -18.13 14.80
CA VAL A 103 -22.49 -19.07 13.74
C VAL A 103 -22.91 -18.29 12.51
N TRP A 104 -22.59 -18.84 11.33
CA TRP A 104 -22.98 -18.25 10.06
C TRP A 104 -24.08 -19.07 9.41
N GLU A 105 -25.11 -18.38 8.96
CA GLU A 105 -26.13 -18.96 8.09
C GLU A 105 -25.64 -18.92 6.63
N GLN A 106 -26.31 -19.68 5.76
CA GLN A 106 -25.97 -19.70 4.34
C GLN A 106 -26.04 -18.29 3.72
N GLN A 107 -26.99 -17.46 4.15
CA GLN A 107 -27.10 -16.08 3.70
C GLN A 107 -25.89 -15.24 4.09
N ASP A 108 -25.30 -15.46 5.28
CA ASP A 108 -24.10 -14.73 5.70
C ASP A 108 -22.91 -15.08 4.80
N VAL A 109 -22.77 -16.36 4.44
CA VAL A 109 -21.73 -16.82 3.51
C VAL A 109 -21.92 -16.21 2.12
N GLU A 110 -23.14 -16.24 1.59
CA GLU A 110 -23.46 -15.63 0.29
C GLU A 110 -23.21 -14.12 0.30
N ASP A 111 -23.61 -13.41 1.35
CA ASP A 111 -23.36 -11.98 1.50
C ASP A 111 -21.86 -11.64 1.50
N ILE A 112 -21.04 -12.42 2.21
CA ILE A 112 -19.58 -12.25 2.23
C ILE A 112 -18.99 -12.48 0.84
N LEU A 113 -19.41 -13.56 0.16
CA LEU A 113 -18.94 -13.88 -1.19
C LEU A 113 -19.38 -12.82 -2.22
N ASN A 114 -20.56 -12.25 -2.06
CA ASN A 114 -21.08 -11.19 -2.94
C ASN A 114 -20.32 -9.86 -2.81
N HIS A 115 -19.63 -9.63 -1.69
CA HIS A 115 -18.72 -8.48 -1.55
C HIS A 115 -17.40 -8.67 -2.31
N ILE A 116 -17.06 -9.90 -2.67
CA ILE A 116 -15.90 -10.20 -3.51
C ILE A 116 -16.35 -10.09 -4.97
N PRO A 117 -15.78 -9.15 -5.74
CA PRO A 117 -16.07 -9.03 -7.17
C PRO A 117 -15.80 -10.31 -7.94
N ASP A 118 -16.44 -10.46 -9.10
CA ASP A 118 -16.26 -11.66 -9.93
C ASP A 118 -14.86 -11.76 -10.56
N ASP A 119 -14.18 -10.62 -10.73
CA ASP A 119 -12.75 -10.56 -11.09
C ASP A 119 -11.83 -10.82 -9.88
N GLY A 120 -12.39 -10.95 -8.67
CA GLY A 120 -11.70 -11.41 -7.47
C GLY A 120 -11.39 -10.31 -6.43
N LEU A 121 -10.72 -10.75 -5.37
CA LEU A 121 -10.22 -9.87 -4.32
C LEU A 121 -8.83 -9.34 -4.69
N GLY A 122 -8.76 -8.04 -4.96
CA GLY A 122 -7.49 -7.35 -5.17
C GLY A 122 -6.86 -7.00 -3.83
N LEU A 123 -5.72 -7.60 -3.52
CA LEU A 123 -4.92 -7.35 -2.32
C LEU A 123 -3.71 -6.50 -2.69
N ASN A 124 -3.54 -5.39 -1.98
CA ASN A 124 -2.35 -4.58 -2.07
C ASN A 124 -1.60 -4.63 -0.74
N ALA A 125 -0.28 -4.72 -0.82
CA ALA A 125 0.61 -4.66 0.33
C ALA A 125 1.78 -3.74 0.02
N GLU A 126 2.07 -2.82 0.93
CA GLU A 126 3.21 -1.93 0.83
C GLU A 126 4.07 -1.98 2.09
N VAL A 127 5.38 -1.87 1.88
CA VAL A 127 6.40 -1.74 2.91
C VAL A 127 7.33 -0.59 2.53
N PHE A 128 7.51 0.34 3.45
CA PHE A 128 8.47 1.43 3.38
C PHE A 128 9.48 1.25 4.49
N VAL A 129 10.76 1.40 4.15
CA VAL A 129 11.85 1.45 5.12
C VAL A 129 12.58 2.75 4.88
N ARG A 130 12.68 3.59 5.91
CA ARG A 130 13.47 4.82 5.87
C ARG A 130 14.61 4.73 6.85
N THR A 131 15.75 5.28 6.46
CA THR A 131 16.94 5.40 7.28
C THR A 131 17.55 6.77 7.08
N LEU A 132 18.20 7.31 8.12
CA LEU A 132 18.98 8.54 8.08
C LEU A 132 18.35 9.69 7.27
N CYS A 133 17.07 9.98 7.52
CA CYS A 133 16.37 11.08 6.88
C CYS A 133 16.47 12.34 7.75
N PHE A 134 16.77 13.48 7.16
CA PHE A 134 16.72 14.75 7.87
C PHE A 134 16.19 15.88 6.98
N SER A 135 15.66 16.91 7.63
CA SER A 135 15.27 18.17 7.02
C SER A 135 15.82 19.31 7.86
N ALA A 136 16.33 20.33 7.18
CA ALA A 136 16.79 21.58 7.77
C ALA A 136 16.24 22.75 6.94
N GLY A 137 15.27 23.48 7.48
CA GLY A 137 14.56 24.54 6.76
C GLY A 137 13.96 24.05 5.44
N ARG A 138 14.39 24.66 4.33
CA ARG A 138 13.91 24.33 2.97
C ARG A 138 14.64 23.17 2.31
N PHE A 139 15.56 22.53 3.03
CA PHE A 139 16.35 21.42 2.55
C PHE A 139 15.94 20.12 3.26
N ALA A 140 16.01 19.00 2.54
CA ALA A 140 15.83 17.69 3.12
C ALA A 140 16.55 16.62 2.30
N LEU A 141 16.96 15.56 3.00
CA LEU A 141 17.59 14.37 2.45
C LEU A 141 16.98 13.14 3.12
N SER A 142 16.67 12.11 2.34
CA SER A 142 16.05 10.89 2.82
C SER A 142 16.67 9.67 2.16
N PHE A 143 17.00 8.65 2.95
CA PHE A 143 17.40 7.34 2.44
C PHE A 143 16.32 6.33 2.79
N GLY A 144 16.06 5.41 1.88
CA GLY A 144 15.04 4.40 2.12
C GLY A 144 14.79 3.52 0.90
N ALA A 145 13.89 2.57 1.11
CA ALA A 145 13.36 1.68 0.09
C ALA A 145 11.85 1.57 0.27
N ASN A 146 11.16 1.41 -0.84
CA ASN A 146 9.73 1.14 -0.87
C ASN A 146 9.48 -0.09 -1.72
N VAL A 147 8.59 -0.96 -1.26
CA VAL A 147 8.15 -2.16 -1.97
C VAL A 147 6.64 -2.15 -1.92
N GLY A 148 6.01 -2.17 -3.10
CA GLY A 148 4.57 -2.37 -3.25
C GLY A 148 4.32 -3.66 -4.01
N SER A 149 3.30 -4.39 -3.60
CA SER A 149 2.83 -5.60 -4.26
C SER A 149 1.33 -5.52 -4.44
N PHE A 150 0.87 -5.98 -5.60
CA PHE A 150 -0.52 -6.19 -5.91
C PHE A 150 -0.72 -7.63 -6.30
N VAL A 151 -1.70 -8.29 -5.70
CA VAL A 151 -2.10 -9.66 -6.00
C VAL A 151 -3.60 -9.69 -6.19
N GLN A 152 -4.05 -10.21 -7.33
CA GLN A 152 -5.45 -10.51 -7.55
C GLN A 152 -5.70 -11.96 -7.16
N LEU A 153 -6.66 -12.18 -6.25
CA LEU A 153 -7.05 -13.50 -5.77
C LEU A 153 -8.44 -13.83 -6.31
N ASP A 154 -8.56 -14.93 -7.04
CA ASP A 154 -9.85 -15.39 -7.55
C ASP A 154 -10.89 -15.57 -6.45
N LYS A 155 -12.12 -15.17 -6.73
CA LYS A 155 -13.28 -15.39 -5.85
C LYS A 155 -13.44 -16.87 -5.46
N THR A 156 -13.14 -17.77 -6.40
CA THR A 156 -13.11 -19.22 -6.19
C THR A 156 -12.28 -19.65 -4.97
N LEU A 157 -11.19 -18.95 -4.65
CA LEU A 157 -10.34 -19.25 -3.48
C LEU A 157 -11.07 -19.02 -2.15
N PHE A 158 -12.11 -18.18 -2.14
CA PHE A 158 -12.93 -17.88 -0.98
C PHE A 158 -14.22 -18.71 -0.94
N GLU A 159 -14.78 -19.06 -2.10
CA GLU A 159 -15.97 -19.92 -2.19
C GLU A 159 -15.72 -21.28 -1.55
N LEU A 160 -14.60 -21.93 -1.85
CA LEU A 160 -14.33 -23.29 -1.39
C LEU A 160 -14.28 -23.42 0.15
N PRO A 161 -13.55 -22.57 0.90
CA PRO A 161 -13.54 -22.65 2.37
C PRO A 161 -14.84 -22.12 3.02
N LEU A 162 -15.57 -21.20 2.38
CA LEU A 162 -16.76 -20.58 2.97
C LEU A 162 -18.04 -21.35 2.68
N ALA A 163 -18.29 -21.72 1.43
CA ALA A 163 -19.47 -22.47 1.00
C ALA A 163 -19.26 -23.99 1.06
N GLY A 164 -18.00 -24.43 1.20
CA GLY A 164 -17.64 -25.84 1.10
C GLY A 164 -17.55 -26.34 -0.34
N ASN A 165 -17.25 -27.62 -0.48
CA ASN A 165 -17.20 -28.29 -1.79
C ASN A 165 -18.57 -28.85 -2.15
N GLU A 166 -19.20 -28.32 -3.20
CA GLU A 166 -20.47 -28.83 -3.71
C GLU A 166 -20.24 -29.99 -4.69
N LEU A 167 -21.04 -31.06 -4.56
CA LEU A 167 -20.97 -32.21 -5.48
C LEU A 167 -21.34 -31.78 -6.90
N ASN A 168 -20.47 -32.11 -7.87
CA ASN A 168 -20.59 -31.79 -9.30
C ASN A 168 -20.43 -30.31 -9.69
N LYS A 169 -20.00 -29.43 -8.78
CA LYS A 169 -19.62 -28.05 -9.13
C LYS A 169 -18.18 -28.03 -9.65
N LYS A 170 -17.95 -27.35 -10.78
CA LYS A 170 -16.61 -27.14 -11.34
C LYS A 170 -16.09 -25.78 -10.90
N TYR A 171 -15.04 -25.78 -10.10
CA TYR A 171 -14.33 -24.58 -9.70
C TYR A 171 -13.22 -24.29 -10.71
N THR A 172 -13.18 -23.05 -11.20
CA THR A 172 -12.13 -22.59 -12.13
C THR A 172 -11.27 -21.56 -11.43
N LEU A 173 -9.95 -21.73 -11.52
CA LEU A 173 -8.96 -20.76 -11.09
C LEU A 173 -8.42 -20.06 -12.33
N ASN A 174 -8.69 -18.77 -12.45
CA ASN A 174 -8.19 -17.91 -13.49
C ASN A 174 -6.88 -17.29 -12.98
N ASN A 175 -5.75 -17.86 -13.41
CA ASN A 175 -4.42 -17.26 -13.19
C ASN A 175 -4.20 -16.01 -14.05
#